data_AF-A0AAV7GYG6-F1
#
_entry.id   AF-A0AAV7GYG6-F1
#
_cell.length_a   1.000
_cell.length_b   1.000
_cell.length_c   1.000
_cell.angle_alpha   90.00
_cell.angle_beta   90.00
_cell.angle_gamma   90.00
#
_symmetry.space_group_name_H-M   'P 1'
#
loop_
_entity.id
_entity.type
_entity.pdbx_description
1 polymer ?
#
loop_
_entity_poly.entity_id
_entity_poly.type
_entity_poly.pdbx_seq_one_letter_code
_entity_poly.pdbx_strand_id
1 'polypeptide(L)'
;MASIWDDDGAPDVSHALIAIIFALGFAPVRFLLDFLVYKRLAMRLLHNGRATLAIDETRQLKVYKCSESMWKFTYYVSVQMWVISILCQAPWSMNTKEYFKGWPNQELGFSTKLFCMCQCGYYTYSIFALLIWETRRKDFYIMMSHHIITSILIGYSYITR
;
A
#
# COMPACT_ATOMS: atom_id res chain seq x y z
N MET A 1 31.94 6.18 2.64
CA MET A 1 30.47 6.37 2.58
C MET A 1 29.88 5.08 3.10
N ALA A 2 29.51 5.02 4.38
CA ALA A 2 28.78 3.87 4.91
C ALA A 2 27.47 3.76 4.12
N SER A 3 27.22 2.57 3.56
CA SER A 3 25.95 2.29 2.90
C SER A 3 24.84 2.55 3.91
N ILE A 4 23.75 3.21 3.51
CA ILE A 4 22.51 3.35 4.33
C ILE A 4 21.97 1.99 4.83
N TRP A 5 22.56 0.90 4.32
CA TRP A 5 22.17 -0.48 4.51
C TRP A 5 23.16 -1.32 5.31
N ASP A 6 24.29 -0.74 5.78
CA ASP A 6 25.34 -1.43 6.53
C ASP A 6 25.16 -1.38 8.06
N ASP A 7 24.05 -0.80 8.55
CA ASP A 7 23.86 -0.59 9.98
C ASP A 7 23.16 -1.78 10.66
N ASP A 8 23.72 -2.18 11.80
CA ASP A 8 23.42 -3.35 12.62
C ASP A 8 21.95 -3.42 13.07
N GLY A 9 21.04 -3.90 12.22
CA GLY A 9 19.71 -4.42 12.59
C GLY A 9 18.72 -3.47 13.31
N ALA A 10 19.18 -2.31 13.76
CA ALA A 10 18.48 -1.41 14.65
C ALA A 10 17.46 -0.58 13.88
N PRO A 11 16.36 -0.16 14.53
CA PRO A 11 15.43 0.79 13.94
C PRO A 11 16.10 2.15 13.76
N ASP A 12 16.76 2.34 12.63
CA ASP A 12 17.37 3.62 12.26
C ASP A 12 16.35 4.60 11.66
N VAL A 13 16.62 5.89 11.85
CA VAL A 13 15.82 7.02 11.35
C VAL A 13 15.70 6.98 9.82
N SER A 14 16.71 6.46 9.12
CA SER A 14 16.67 6.25 7.66
C SER A 14 15.48 5.38 7.22
N HIS A 15 15.12 4.37 8.01
CA HIS A 15 14.02 3.46 7.69
C HIS A 15 12.65 4.11 7.88
N ALA A 16 12.50 4.97 8.89
CA ALA A 16 11.31 5.79 9.06
C ALA A 16 11.18 6.83 7.92
N LEU A 17 12.29 7.44 7.51
CA LEU A 17 12.31 8.36 6.36
C LEU A 17 11.88 7.66 5.07
N ILE A 18 12.33 6.43 4.82
CA ILE A 18 11.91 5.63 3.66
C ILE A 18 10.39 5.38 3.70
N ALA A 19 9.83 5.01 4.85
CA ALA A 19 8.38 4.83 4.99
C ALA A 19 7.60 6.14 4.72
N ILE A 20 8.11 7.29 5.18
CA ILE A 20 7.53 8.61 4.91
C ILE A 20 7.61 8.94 3.42
N ILE A 21 8.75 8.68 2.77
CA ILE A 21 8.92 8.88 1.33
C ILE A 21 7.90 8.03 0.56
N PHE A 22 7.70 6.77 0.93
CA PHE A 22 6.66 5.93 0.34
C PHE A 22 5.27 6.52 0.56
N ALA A 23 4.94 6.93 1.79
CA ALA A 23 3.64 7.52 2.12
C ALA A 23 3.33 8.75 1.26
N LEU A 24 4.30 9.66 1.13
CA LEU A 24 4.17 10.85 0.30
C LEU A 24 4.15 10.52 -1.20
N GLY A 25 4.89 9.50 -1.63
CA GLY A 25 4.99 9.06 -3.02
C GLY A 25 3.73 8.39 -3.56
N PHE A 26 2.90 7.76 -2.72
CA PHE A 26 1.66 7.14 -3.17
C PHE A 26 0.63 8.15 -3.71
N ALA A 27 0.60 9.37 -3.17
CA ALA A 27 -0.30 10.44 -3.63
C ALA A 27 -0.06 10.87 -5.09
N PRO A 28 1.15 11.28 -5.50
CA PRO A 28 1.44 11.65 -6.89
C PRO A 28 1.33 10.45 -7.83
N VAL A 29 1.71 9.23 -7.40
CA VAL A 29 1.54 8.02 -8.21
C VAL A 29 0.07 7.76 -8.50
N ARG A 30 -0.80 7.84 -7.47
CA ARG A 30 -2.25 7.74 -7.66
C ARG A 30 -2.77 8.80 -8.62
N PHE A 31 -2.40 10.06 -8.42
CA PHE A 31 -2.84 11.16 -9.27
C PHE A 31 -2.44 10.94 -10.74
N LEU A 32 -1.19 10.53 -10.97
CA LEU A 32 -0.67 10.25 -12.31
C LEU A 32 -1.41 9.10 -12.97
N LEU A 33 -1.63 8.00 -12.25
CA LEU A 33 -2.37 6.84 -12.79
C LEU A 33 -3.85 7.17 -13.02
N ASP A 34 -4.49 7.94 -12.13
CA ASP A 34 -5.85 8.45 -12.33
C ASP A 34 -5.94 9.28 -13.62
N PHE A 35 -5.00 10.20 -13.83
CA PHE A 35 -4.97 11.09 -14.98
C PHE A 35 -4.66 10.36 -16.30
N LEU A 36 -3.66 9.48 -16.30
CA LEU A 36 -3.17 8.82 -17.51
C LEU A 36 -4.01 7.60 -17.89
N VAL A 37 -4.40 6.79 -16.91
CA VAL A 37 -4.90 5.43 -17.14
C VAL A 37 -6.34 5.29 -16.65
N TYR A 38 -6.60 5.48 -15.36
CA TYR A 38 -7.87 5.06 -14.77
C TYR A 38 -9.06 5.87 -15.26
N LYS A 39 -8.97 7.20 -15.35
CA LYS A 39 -10.07 8.01 -15.91
C LYS A 39 -10.39 7.64 -17.36
N ARG A 40 -9.36 7.40 -18.19
CA ARG A 40 -9.56 7.01 -19.60
C ARG A 40 -10.20 5.63 -19.70
N LEU A 41 -9.74 4.67 -18.91
CA LEU A 41 -10.31 3.32 -18.87
C LEU A 41 -11.73 3.32 -18.31
N ALA A 42 -11.98 4.03 -17.20
CA ALA A 42 -13.30 4.14 -16.60
C ALA A 42 -14.31 4.79 -17.56
N MET A 43 -13.92 5.86 -18.27
CA MET A 43 -14.78 6.47 -19.30
C MET A 43 -15.08 5.51 -20.46
N ARG A 44 -14.10 4.72 -20.91
CA ARG A 44 -14.30 3.70 -21.96
C ARG A 44 -15.21 2.57 -21.48
N LEU A 45 -14.99 2.05 -20.28
CA LEU A 45 -15.77 0.95 -19.69
C LEU A 45 -17.22 1.35 -19.42
N LEU A 46 -17.46 2.61 -19.05
CA LEU A 46 -18.78 3.16 -18.75
C LEU A 46 -19.45 3.87 -19.95
N HIS A 47 -18.86 3.80 -21.14
CA HIS A 47 -19.40 4.42 -22.35
C HIS A 47 -20.62 3.63 -22.87
N ASN A 48 -21.82 4.01 -22.43
CA ASN A 48 -23.07 3.66 -23.10
C ASN A 48 -23.45 4.80 -24.05
N GLY A 49 -23.63 4.50 -25.34
CA GLY A 49 -23.68 5.46 -26.46
C GLY A 49 -24.85 6.46 -26.54
N ARG A 50 -25.49 6.85 -25.43
CA ARG A 50 -26.50 7.92 -25.38
C ARG A 50 -26.43 8.65 -24.04
N ALA A 51 -26.15 9.95 -24.05
CA ALA A 51 -26.10 10.75 -22.81
C ALA A 51 -26.91 12.05 -22.93
N THR A 52 -27.87 12.20 -22.01
CA THR A 52 -28.60 13.44 -21.67
C THR A 52 -27.90 14.10 -20.47
N LEU A 53 -27.95 15.43 -20.34
CA LEU A 53 -27.22 16.21 -19.31
C LEU A 53 -27.38 15.73 -17.85
N ALA A 54 -28.55 15.26 -17.42
CA ALA A 54 -28.76 14.72 -16.06
C ALA A 54 -28.08 13.34 -15.82
N ILE A 55 -27.77 12.61 -16.89
CA ILE A 55 -26.97 11.39 -16.84
C ILE A 55 -25.50 11.74 -16.58
N ASP A 56 -25.06 12.98 -16.87
CA ASP A 56 -23.65 13.34 -16.79
C ASP A 56 -23.12 13.36 -15.35
N GLU A 57 -23.78 14.03 -14.38
CA GLU A 57 -23.30 14.04 -12.99
C GLU A 57 -23.25 12.63 -12.37
N THR A 58 -24.30 11.84 -12.58
CA THR A 58 -24.33 10.45 -12.10
C THR A 58 -23.26 9.58 -12.79
N ARG A 59 -22.94 9.88 -14.05
CA ARG A 59 -21.85 9.24 -14.80
C ARG A 59 -20.48 9.66 -14.28
N GLN A 60 -20.26 10.94 -13.99
CA GLN A 60 -19.00 11.43 -13.41
C GLN A 60 -18.73 10.76 -12.05
N LEU A 61 -19.75 10.62 -11.21
CA LEU A 61 -19.64 9.90 -9.93
C LEU A 61 -19.31 8.41 -10.12
N LYS A 62 -19.90 7.74 -11.13
CA LYS A 62 -19.57 6.34 -11.46
C LYS A 62 -18.14 6.20 -11.97
N VAL A 63 -17.68 7.13 -12.82
CA VAL A 63 -16.29 7.16 -13.32
C VAL A 63 -15.32 7.36 -12.15
N TYR A 64 -15.60 8.28 -11.24
CA TYR A 64 -14.77 8.51 -10.05
C TYR A 64 -14.66 7.25 -9.17
N LYS A 65 -15.80 6.62 -8.84
CA LYS A 65 -15.82 5.39 -8.04
C LYS A 65 -15.09 4.24 -8.74
N CYS A 66 -15.26 4.11 -10.06
CA CYS A 66 -14.54 3.11 -10.84
C CYS A 66 -13.02 3.37 -10.79
N SER A 67 -12.58 4.61 -10.97
CA SER A 67 -11.17 5.03 -10.84
C SER A 67 -10.60 4.66 -9.46
N GLU A 68 -11.35 4.94 -8.40
CA GLU A 68 -10.97 4.60 -7.03
C GLU A 68 -10.83 3.08 -6.83
N SER A 69 -11.75 2.27 -7.39
CA SER A 69 -11.64 0.82 -7.38
C SER A 69 -10.43 0.31 -8.16
N MET A 70 -10.10 0.93 -9.30
CA MET A 70 -8.93 0.56 -10.12
C MET A 70 -7.62 0.85 -9.40
N TRP A 71 -7.52 1.99 -8.69
CA TRP A 71 -6.37 2.29 -7.84
C TRP A 71 -6.16 1.21 -6.78
N LYS A 72 -7.22 0.89 -6.02
CA LYS A 72 -7.18 -0.14 -4.97
C LYS A 72 -6.77 -1.49 -5.54
N PHE A 73 -7.39 -1.91 -6.64
CA PHE A 73 -7.07 -3.17 -7.32
C PHE A 73 -5.60 -3.23 -7.74
N THR A 74 -5.09 -2.20 -8.41
CA THR A 74 -3.70 -2.16 -8.90
C THR A 74 -2.71 -2.24 -7.75
N TYR A 75 -2.98 -1.51 -6.65
CA TYR A 75 -2.16 -1.58 -5.45
C TYR A 75 -2.16 -2.98 -4.81
N TYR A 76 -3.32 -3.58 -4.59
CA TYR A 76 -3.38 -4.89 -3.94
C TYR A 76 -2.75 -5.99 -4.79
N VAL A 77 -2.92 -5.93 -6.12
CA VAL A 77 -2.28 -6.89 -7.03
C VAL A 77 -0.76 -6.72 -7.02
N SER A 78 -0.23 -5.48 -7.07
CA SER A 78 1.22 -5.27 -7.07
C SER A 78 1.87 -5.73 -5.78
N VAL A 79 1.27 -5.42 -4.62
CA VAL A 79 1.71 -5.90 -3.30
C VAL A 79 1.66 -7.42 -3.24
N GLN A 80 0.58 -8.03 -3.72
CA GLN A 80 0.44 -9.49 -3.70
C GLN A 80 1.52 -10.18 -4.53
N MET A 81 1.82 -9.65 -5.73
CA MET A 81 2.90 -10.18 -6.59
C MET A 81 4.27 -10.01 -5.93
N TRP A 82 4.51 -8.91 -5.22
CA TRP A 82 5.75 -8.68 -4.50
C TRP A 82 5.91 -9.68 -3.33
N VAL A 83 4.86 -9.89 -2.54
CA VAL A 83 4.87 -10.89 -1.45
C VAL A 83 5.13 -12.28 -1.99
N ILE A 84 4.47 -12.69 -3.07
CA ILE A 84 4.71 -13.98 -3.72
C ILE A 84 6.17 -14.10 -4.16
N SER A 85 6.74 -13.03 -4.74
CA SER A 85 8.15 -13.01 -5.14
C SER A 85 9.11 -13.19 -3.95
N ILE A 86 8.82 -12.56 -2.80
CA ILE A 86 9.59 -12.74 -1.56
C ILE A 86 9.47 -14.19 -1.08
N LEU A 87 8.25 -14.74 -1.05
CA LEU A 87 8.00 -16.12 -0.61
C LEU A 87 8.71 -17.14 -1.50
N CYS A 88 8.74 -16.94 -2.82
CA CYS A 88 9.45 -17.83 -3.74
C CYS A 88 10.97 -17.83 -3.54
N GLN A 89 11.54 -16.72 -3.08
CA GLN A 89 12.99 -16.60 -2.81
C GLN A 89 13.34 -17.02 -1.37
N ALA A 90 12.37 -17.00 -0.46
CA ALA A 90 12.58 -17.29 0.94
C ALA A 90 12.70 -18.81 1.18
N PRO A 91 13.84 -19.30 1.74
CA PRO A 91 13.99 -20.72 2.05
C PRO A 91 13.05 -21.19 3.16
N TRP A 92 12.57 -20.26 4.00
CA TRP A 92 11.63 -20.55 5.07
C TRP A 92 10.21 -20.81 4.56
N SER A 93 9.79 -20.29 3.38
CA SER A 93 8.38 -20.29 2.95
C SER A 93 7.75 -21.68 2.81
N MET A 94 8.56 -22.70 2.53
CA MET A 94 8.12 -24.09 2.35
C MET A 94 8.56 -25.02 3.50
N ASN A 95 9.25 -24.49 4.51
CA ASN A 95 9.76 -25.28 5.62
C ASN A 95 9.51 -24.59 6.97
N THR A 96 8.46 -25.03 7.66
CA THR A 96 8.05 -24.51 8.98
C THR A 96 9.15 -24.59 10.03
N LYS A 97 10.13 -25.50 9.89
CA LYS A 97 11.26 -25.61 10.83
C LYS A 97 12.18 -24.39 10.79
N GLU A 98 12.18 -23.66 9.68
CA GLU A 98 13.04 -22.49 9.49
C GLU A 98 12.37 -21.18 9.95
N TYR A 99 11.08 -21.19 10.34
CA TYR A 99 10.35 -19.98 10.74
C TYR A 99 10.96 -19.30 11.97
N PHE A 100 11.38 -20.08 12.96
CA PHE A 100 11.92 -19.56 14.23
C PHE A 100 13.45 -19.65 14.32
N LYS A 101 14.12 -19.95 13.19
CA LYS A 101 15.56 -20.13 13.19
C LYS A 101 16.24 -18.77 13.32
N GLY A 102 16.98 -18.58 14.41
CA GLY A 102 17.64 -17.31 14.73
C GLY A 102 16.82 -16.37 15.61
N TRP A 103 15.65 -16.80 16.12
CA TRP A 103 14.90 -16.02 17.12
C TRP A 103 15.70 -15.89 18.43
N PRO A 104 15.70 -14.71 19.11
CA PRO A 104 14.95 -13.50 18.79
C PRO A 104 15.56 -12.61 17.68
N ASN A 105 16.88 -12.63 17.48
CA ASN A 105 17.60 -11.73 16.58
C ASN A 105 17.62 -12.23 15.12
N GLN A 106 16.45 -12.43 14.52
CA GLN A 106 16.35 -13.00 13.19
C GLN A 106 16.64 -11.94 12.12
N GLU A 107 17.70 -12.13 11.33
CA GLU A 107 18.06 -11.19 10.27
C GLU A 107 16.99 -11.18 9.17
N LEU A 108 16.23 -10.08 9.10
CA LEU A 108 15.32 -9.86 7.98
C LEU A 108 16.12 -9.56 6.71
N GLY A 109 15.87 -10.35 5.66
CA GLY A 109 16.37 -10.06 4.32
C GLY A 109 15.93 -8.68 3.83
N PHE A 110 16.78 -8.06 3.00
CA PHE A 110 16.58 -6.72 2.44
C PHE A 110 15.18 -6.52 1.84
N SER A 111 14.72 -7.46 1.01
CA SER A 111 13.41 -7.40 0.36
C SER A 111 12.25 -7.33 1.36
N THR A 112 12.34 -8.07 2.48
CA THR A 112 11.32 -8.07 3.54
C THR A 112 11.35 -6.77 4.35
N LYS A 113 12.54 -6.24 4.64
CA LYS A 113 12.70 -4.92 5.31
C LYS A 113 12.08 -3.81 4.45
N LEU A 114 12.39 -3.78 3.16
CA LEU A 114 11.85 -2.79 2.23
C LEU A 114 10.33 -2.92 2.07
N PHE A 115 9.82 -4.15 1.99
CA PHE A 115 8.39 -4.41 1.96
C PHE A 115 7.69 -3.88 3.22
N CYS A 116 8.27 -4.10 4.40
CA CYS A 116 7.74 -3.59 5.66
C CYS A 116 7.63 -2.06 5.68
N MET A 117 8.67 -1.35 5.20
CA MET A 117 8.65 0.12 5.09
C MET A 117 7.61 0.62 4.08
N CYS A 118 7.52 -0.04 2.92
CA CYS A 118 6.52 0.28 1.90
C CYS A 118 5.10 0.09 2.43
N GLN A 119 4.84 -1.01 3.15
CA GLN A 119 3.53 -1.29 3.73
C GLN A 119 3.16 -0.28 4.82
N CYS A 120 4.11 0.07 5.68
CA CYS A 120 3.95 1.14 6.68
C CYS A 120 3.61 2.49 6.02
N GLY A 121 4.35 2.84 4.96
CA GLY A 121 4.11 4.05 4.18
C GLY A 121 2.72 4.06 3.53
N TYR A 122 2.29 2.94 2.96
CA TYR A 122 0.96 2.83 2.36
C TYR A 122 -0.15 2.96 3.41
N TYR A 123 -0.08 2.26 4.55
CA TYR A 123 -1.11 2.39 5.58
C TYR A 123 -1.21 3.82 6.13
N THR A 124 -0.06 4.48 6.29
CA THR A 124 -0.01 5.90 6.67
C THR A 124 -0.69 6.77 5.60
N TYR A 125 -0.33 6.59 4.33
CA TYR A 125 -0.99 7.25 3.20
C TYR A 125 -2.51 7.00 3.19
N SER A 126 -2.94 5.76 3.38
CA SER A 126 -4.34 5.36 3.38
C SER A 126 -5.13 5.97 4.52
N ILE A 127 -4.54 6.20 5.70
CA ILE A 127 -5.18 6.95 6.79
C ILE A 127 -5.49 8.38 6.32
N PHE A 128 -4.51 9.09 5.75
CA PHE A 128 -4.71 10.44 5.22
C PHE A 128 -5.71 10.46 4.04
N ALA A 129 -5.61 9.50 3.13
CA ALA A 129 -6.52 9.38 2.00
C ALA A 129 -7.95 9.10 2.46
N LEU A 130 -8.16 8.25 3.47
CA LEU A 130 -9.48 8.01 4.07
C LEU A 130 -10.04 9.26 4.74
N LEU A 131 -9.20 10.06 5.42
CA LEU A 131 -9.64 11.27 6.11
C LEU A 131 -10.03 12.41 5.15
N ILE A 132 -9.27 12.60 4.07
CA ILE A 132 -9.37 13.80 3.22
C ILE A 132 -10.01 13.52 1.86
N TRP A 133 -9.74 12.35 1.26
CA TRP A 133 -10.01 12.10 -0.16
C TRP A 133 -11.11 11.08 -0.43
N GLU A 134 -11.25 10.06 0.43
CA GLU A 134 -12.21 8.99 0.23
C GLU A 134 -13.61 9.39 0.76
N THR A 135 -14.65 8.97 0.03
CA THR A 135 -16.02 9.20 0.49
C THR A 135 -16.27 8.40 1.77
N ARG A 136 -16.77 9.06 2.83
CA ARG A 136 -17.14 8.39 4.07
C ARG A 136 -18.29 7.41 3.82
N ARG A 137 -17.97 6.12 3.85
CA ARG A 137 -18.92 5.01 3.81
C ARG A 137 -19.26 4.53 5.22
N LYS A 138 -20.32 3.72 5.37
CA LYS A 138 -20.79 3.25 6.70
C LYS A 138 -19.75 2.39 7.45
N ASP A 139 -18.83 1.78 6.71
CA ASP A 139 -17.70 0.97 7.17
C ASP A 139 -16.43 1.81 7.48
N PHE A 140 -16.50 3.14 7.40
CA PHE A 140 -15.36 4.03 7.56
C PHE A 140 -14.58 3.81 8.87
N TYR A 141 -15.27 3.76 10.02
CA TYR A 141 -14.61 3.64 11.32
C TYR A 141 -13.88 2.30 11.50
N ILE A 142 -14.46 1.23 10.96
CA ILE A 142 -13.87 -0.12 11.00
C ILE A 142 -12.62 -0.17 10.13
N MET A 143 -12.69 0.39 8.91
CA MET A 143 -11.53 0.45 8.03
C MET A 143 -10.44 1.34 8.62
N MET A 144 -10.79 2.50 9.20
CA MET A 144 -9.81 3.39 9.83
C MET A 144 -9.10 2.72 11.01
N SER A 145 -9.84 2.08 11.92
CA SER A 145 -9.22 1.38 13.06
C SER A 145 -8.30 0.25 12.60
N HIS A 146 -8.70 -0.49 11.56
CA HIS A 146 -7.85 -1.52 10.96
C HIS A 146 -6.53 -0.95 10.45
N HIS A 147 -6.53 0.20 9.77
CA HIS A 147 -5.31 0.82 9.25
C HIS A 147 -4.38 1.30 10.39
N ILE A 148 -4.95 1.86 11.45
CA ILE A 148 -4.20 2.30 12.63
C ILE A 148 -3.56 1.10 13.33
N ILE A 149 -4.34 0.07 13.63
CA ILE A 149 -3.87 -1.14 14.32
C ILE A 149 -2.78 -1.83 13.49
N THR A 150 -2.98 -1.97 12.18
CA THR A 150 -1.98 -2.61 11.31
C THR A 150 -0.69 -1.81 11.25
N SER A 151 -0.77 -0.47 11.20
CA SER A 151 0.43 0.39 11.24
C SER A 151 1.20 0.23 12.54
N ILE A 152 0.49 0.17 13.69
CA ILE A 152 1.11 -0.05 15.00
C ILE A 152 1.77 -1.44 15.07
N LEU A 153 1.10 -2.49 14.58
CA LEU A 153 1.65 -3.85 14.57
C LEU A 153 2.91 -3.96 13.71
N ILE A 154 2.91 -3.33 12.53
CA ILE A 154 4.08 -3.28 11.66
C ILE A 154 5.23 -2.53 12.35
N GLY A 155 4.95 -1.36 12.94
CA GLY A 155 5.93 -0.58 13.69
C GLY A 155 6.51 -1.36 14.88
N TYR A 156 5.65 -2.02 15.66
CA TYR A 156 6.07 -2.84 16.79
C TYR A 156 6.94 -4.01 16.34
N SER A 157 6.52 -4.76 15.30
CA SER A 157 7.32 -5.84 14.71
C SER A 157 8.70 -5.38 14.21
N TYR A 158 8.83 -4.11 13.84
CA TYR A 158 10.10 -3.51 13.42
C TYR A 158 10.96 -3.02 14.60
N ILE A 159 10.38 -2.78 15.76
CA ILE A 159 11.12 -2.38 16.96
C ILE A 159 11.58 -3.61 17.75
N THR A 160 10.77 -4.68 17.79
CA THR A 160 10.99 -5.85 18.66
C THR A 160 11.63 -7.05 17.96
N ARG A 161 12.44 -6.80 16.94
CA ARG A 161 13.14 -7.83 16.15
C ARG A 161 14.59 -7.97 16.59
#